data_AF-A0A0H3GPM4-F1
#
_entry.id   AF-A0A0H3GPM4-F1
#
_cell.length_a   1.000
_cell.length_b   1.000
_cell.length_c   1.000
_cell.angle_alpha   90.00
_cell.angle_beta   90.00
_cell.angle_gamma   90.00
#
_symmetry.space_group_name_H-M   'P 1'
#
loop_
_entity.id
_entity.type
_entity.pdbx_description
1 polymer ?
#
loop_
_entity_poly.entity_id
_entity_poly.type
_entity_poly.pdbx_seq_one_letter_code
_entity_poly.pdbx_strand_id
1 'polypeptide(L)'
;MFKALTAIVALAASASVMAQGDVTLNSLAHDAATRTSFNQMVKGHQLPAWVTTGGTGSPAQTVKLGSESWQVLSACKPHDCGHERIAVIWSEKSKQMSGVYSVVDEKTDQERLTWLNVSDALSIDGKTVLFAALSGSLDNHPDAFNYQ
;
A
#
# COMPACT_ATOMS: atom_id res chain seq x y z
N MET A 1 -44.09 -45.52 14.88
CA MET A 1 -44.68 -44.97 13.63
C MET A 1 -44.11 -43.57 13.45
N PHE A 2 -43.65 -43.26 12.23
CA PHE A 2 -42.98 -42.03 11.75
C PHE A 2 -41.63 -41.61 12.39
N LYS A 3 -40.53 -42.06 11.76
CA LYS A 3 -39.18 -41.48 11.90
C LYS A 3 -38.99 -40.44 10.79
N ALA A 4 -38.78 -39.17 11.14
CA ALA A 4 -38.39 -38.13 10.19
C ALA A 4 -36.85 -38.17 9.99
N LEU A 5 -36.41 -38.42 8.76
CA LEU A 5 -35.01 -38.33 8.34
C LEU A 5 -34.72 -36.90 7.88
N THR A 6 -33.92 -36.17 8.65
CA THR A 6 -33.43 -34.84 8.28
C THR A 6 -32.11 -34.99 7.51
N ALA A 7 -32.13 -34.74 6.20
CA ALA A 7 -30.94 -34.70 5.37
C ALA A 7 -30.25 -33.33 5.51
N ILE A 8 -29.01 -33.31 6.01
CA ILE A 8 -28.19 -32.10 6.07
C ILE A 8 -27.39 -32.01 4.77
N VAL A 9 -27.72 -31.01 3.94
CA VAL A 9 -26.92 -30.65 2.77
C VAL A 9 -25.80 -29.72 3.24
N ALA A 10 -24.56 -30.22 3.26
CA ALA A 10 -23.38 -29.41 3.48
C ALA A 10 -22.99 -28.71 2.17
N LEU A 11 -23.25 -27.40 2.06
CA LEU A 11 -22.66 -26.59 1.00
C LEU A 11 -21.16 -26.42 1.31
N ALA A 12 -20.31 -27.13 0.58
CA ALA A 12 -18.89 -26.83 0.53
C ALA A 12 -18.71 -25.51 -0.24
N ALA A 13 -18.58 -24.40 0.49
CA ALA A 13 -18.13 -23.15 -0.07
C ALA A 13 -16.64 -23.31 -0.42
N SER A 14 -16.36 -23.53 -1.70
CA SER A 14 -15.01 -23.46 -2.25
C SER A 14 -14.50 -22.03 -2.03
N ALA A 15 -13.70 -21.82 -0.98
CA ALA A 15 -12.91 -20.60 -0.88
C ALA A 15 -11.93 -20.64 -2.05
N SER A 16 -12.25 -19.91 -3.11
CA SER A 16 -11.28 -19.60 -4.17
C SER A 16 -10.12 -18.89 -3.48
N VAL A 17 -9.03 -19.63 -3.28
CA VAL A 17 -7.71 -19.06 -2.99
C VAL A 17 -7.35 -18.26 -4.24
N MET A 18 -7.78 -17.00 -4.25
CA MET A 18 -7.29 -16.01 -5.18
C MET A 18 -5.81 -15.89 -4.84
N ALA A 19 -4.94 -16.35 -5.74
CA ALA A 19 -3.53 -16.01 -5.67
C ALA A 19 -3.47 -14.49 -5.60
N GLN A 20 -3.12 -13.98 -4.43
CA GLN A 20 -3.00 -12.57 -4.17
C GLN A 20 -1.77 -12.12 -4.95
N GLY A 21 -1.98 -11.67 -6.19
CA GLY A 21 -0.91 -11.20 -7.05
C GLY A 21 -0.09 -10.15 -6.30
N ASP A 22 1.22 -10.14 -6.52
CA ASP A 22 2.12 -9.26 -5.80
C ASP A 22 1.59 -7.81 -5.85
N VAL A 23 1.38 -7.22 -4.68
CA VAL A 23 0.91 -5.84 -4.58
C VAL A 23 2.08 -4.94 -4.98
N THR A 24 1.96 -4.30 -6.13
CA THR A 24 2.95 -3.38 -6.71
C THR A 24 2.28 -2.05 -6.97
N LEU A 25 3.09 -0.99 -7.16
CA LEU A 25 2.54 0.32 -7.48
C LEU A 25 1.75 0.29 -8.81
N ASN A 26 2.24 -0.48 -9.78
CA ASN A 26 1.56 -0.65 -11.07
C ASN A 26 0.21 -1.39 -10.93
N SER A 27 0.14 -2.45 -10.13
CA SER A 27 -1.14 -3.17 -9.90
C SER A 27 -2.12 -2.31 -9.11
N LEU A 28 -1.67 -1.54 -8.11
CA LEU A 28 -2.53 -0.58 -7.41
C LEU A 28 -3.12 0.49 -8.34
N ALA A 29 -2.35 0.95 -9.34
CA ALA A 29 -2.80 1.97 -10.27
C ALA A 29 -3.79 1.45 -11.33
N HIS A 30 -3.69 0.19 -11.74
CA HIS A 30 -4.41 -0.32 -12.92
C HIS A 30 -5.49 -1.36 -12.60
N ASP A 31 -5.37 -2.10 -11.50
CA ASP A 31 -6.31 -3.18 -11.20
C ASP A 31 -7.70 -2.62 -10.87
N ALA A 32 -8.73 -3.34 -11.29
CA ALA A 32 -10.12 -2.93 -11.10
C ALA A 32 -10.49 -2.72 -9.62
N ALA A 33 -9.85 -3.48 -8.71
CA ALA A 33 -10.12 -3.43 -7.28
C ALA A 33 -9.52 -2.20 -6.57
N THR A 34 -8.51 -1.55 -7.15
CA THR A 34 -7.64 -0.58 -6.47
C THR A 34 -7.52 0.75 -7.20
N ARG A 35 -7.73 0.78 -8.53
CA ARG A 35 -7.61 1.97 -9.37
C ARG A 35 -8.39 3.19 -8.85
N THR A 36 -9.59 2.98 -8.29
CA THR A 36 -10.37 4.08 -7.70
C THR A 36 -9.68 4.69 -6.48
N SER A 37 -9.16 3.85 -5.57
CA SER A 37 -8.41 4.30 -4.40
C SER A 37 -7.10 4.97 -4.80
N PHE A 38 -6.40 4.46 -5.82
CA PHE A 38 -5.19 5.07 -6.35
C PHE A 38 -5.46 6.46 -6.94
N ASN A 39 -6.49 6.59 -7.79
CA ASN A 39 -6.87 7.88 -8.37
C ASN A 39 -7.28 8.89 -7.30
N GLN A 40 -7.93 8.44 -6.22
CA GLN A 40 -8.27 9.28 -5.09
C GLN A 40 -7.02 9.71 -4.29
N MET A 41 -6.05 8.82 -4.11
CA MET A 41 -4.79 9.12 -3.43
C MET A 41 -4.02 10.24 -4.14
N VAL A 42 -3.90 10.18 -5.47
CA VAL A 42 -3.11 11.13 -6.26
C VAL A 42 -3.89 12.39 -6.67
N LYS A 43 -5.19 12.45 -6.36
CA LYS A 43 -6.07 13.54 -6.78
C LYS A 43 -5.55 14.90 -6.32
N GLY A 44 -5.42 15.84 -7.26
CA GLY A 44 -4.94 17.20 -6.98
C GLY A 44 -3.41 17.35 -6.95
N HIS A 45 -2.67 16.26 -7.14
CA HIS A 45 -1.20 16.29 -7.22
C HIS A 45 -0.73 16.02 -8.64
N GLN A 46 0.23 16.83 -9.12
CA GLN A 46 0.92 16.59 -10.39
C GLN A 46 2.10 15.66 -10.11
N LEU A 47 1.86 14.36 -10.19
CA LEU A 47 2.90 13.35 -10.06
C LEU A 47 3.48 12.98 -11.43
N PRO A 48 4.78 12.63 -11.51
CA PRO A 48 5.40 12.20 -12.75
C PRO A 48 4.82 10.87 -13.26
N ALA A 49 4.87 10.68 -14.58
CA ALA A 49 4.25 9.53 -15.24
C ALA A 49 4.74 8.16 -14.74
N TRP A 50 6.00 8.07 -14.28
CA TRP A 50 6.56 6.82 -13.78
C TRP A 50 5.83 6.27 -12.55
N VAL A 51 5.18 7.14 -11.76
CA VAL A 51 4.38 6.73 -10.59
C VAL A 51 3.21 5.85 -11.04
N THR A 52 2.54 6.19 -12.13
CA THR A 52 1.45 5.37 -12.67
C THR A 52 1.98 4.11 -13.35
N THR A 53 3.13 4.17 -14.03
CA THR A 53 3.72 2.97 -14.66
C THR A 53 4.47 2.05 -13.68
N GLY A 54 4.52 2.41 -12.40
CA GLY A 54 5.02 1.57 -11.30
C GLY A 54 6.47 1.78 -10.87
N GLY A 55 7.31 2.42 -11.69
CA GLY A 55 8.73 2.63 -11.40
C GLY A 55 9.51 1.35 -11.07
N THR A 56 10.62 1.50 -10.34
CA THR A 56 11.37 0.39 -9.74
C THR A 56 10.99 0.30 -8.27
N GLY A 57 10.47 -0.83 -7.80
CA GLY A 57 10.00 -0.97 -6.41
C GLY A 57 10.33 -2.30 -5.75
N SER A 58 10.09 -2.37 -4.45
CA SER A 58 10.16 -3.59 -3.64
C SER A 58 8.77 -4.23 -3.47
N PRO A 59 8.70 -5.54 -3.14
CA PRO A 59 7.44 -6.19 -2.78
C PRO A 59 6.77 -5.50 -1.59
N ALA A 60 5.44 -5.53 -1.53
CA ALA A 60 4.72 -4.99 -0.38
C ALA A 60 5.03 -5.77 0.91
N GLN A 61 5.19 -5.02 1.99
CA GLN A 61 5.27 -5.50 3.37
C GLN A 61 3.91 -5.36 4.05
N THR A 62 3.59 -6.29 4.95
CA THR A 62 2.37 -6.20 5.76
C THR A 62 2.68 -5.50 7.08
N VAL A 63 1.97 -4.40 7.36
CA VAL A 63 2.11 -3.64 8.61
C VAL A 63 0.78 -3.59 9.36
N LYS A 64 0.82 -3.73 10.69
CA LYS A 64 -0.35 -3.55 11.57
C LYS A 64 -0.33 -2.19 12.23
N LEU A 65 -1.41 -1.43 12.05
CA LEU A 65 -1.68 -0.17 12.74
C LEU A 65 -3.00 -0.32 13.51
N GLY A 66 -2.90 -0.38 14.83
CA GLY A 66 -3.96 -0.82 15.72
C GLY A 66 -4.47 -2.22 15.32
N SER A 67 -5.77 -2.30 15.05
CA SER A 67 -6.43 -3.55 14.63
C SER A 67 -6.44 -3.80 13.12
N GLU A 68 -5.91 -2.86 12.31
CA GLU A 68 -5.97 -2.92 10.86
C GLU A 68 -4.63 -3.35 10.26
N SER A 69 -4.69 -4.22 9.26
CA SER A 69 -3.54 -4.70 8.50
C SER A 69 -3.49 -3.97 7.15
N TRP A 70 -2.31 -3.45 6.83
CA TRP A 70 -2.04 -2.62 5.67
C TRP A 70 -0.94 -3.25 4.83
N GLN A 71 -1.05 -3.10 3.51
CA GLN A 71 0.03 -3.37 2.57
C GLN A 71 0.82 -2.08 2.34
N VAL A 72 2.13 -2.14 2.54
CA VAL A 72 3.03 -0.99 2.43
C VAL A 72 4.11 -1.32 1.42
N LEU A 73 4.31 -0.46 0.43
CA LEU A 73 5.34 -0.64 -0.58
C LEU A 73 5.99 0.70 -0.92
N SER A 74 7.15 0.63 -1.55
CA SER A 74 7.80 1.78 -2.15
C SER A 74 8.18 1.52 -3.61
N ALA A 75 8.31 2.60 -4.36
CA ALA A 75 8.88 2.60 -5.70
C ALA A 75 9.64 3.90 -5.93
N CYS A 76 10.53 3.89 -6.89
CA CYS A 76 11.34 5.03 -7.26
C CYS A 76 11.46 5.16 -8.77
N LYS A 77 11.90 6.35 -9.20
CA LYS A 77 12.14 6.63 -10.60
C LYS A 77 13.26 5.74 -11.13
N PRO A 78 13.02 4.97 -12.21
CA PRO A 78 14.06 4.14 -12.82
C PRO A 78 15.30 4.96 -13.17
N HIS A 79 16.47 4.43 -12.81
CA HIS A 79 17.79 5.05 -13.00
C HIS A 79 18.06 6.35 -12.21
N ASP A 80 17.15 6.74 -11.31
CA ASP A 80 17.24 7.98 -10.53
C ASP A 80 16.60 7.80 -9.12
N CYS A 81 16.83 6.62 -8.53
CA CYS A 81 16.05 6.13 -7.39
C CYS A 81 16.23 6.95 -6.11
N GLY A 82 17.45 7.47 -5.88
CA GLY A 82 17.77 8.27 -4.70
C GLY A 82 17.12 9.66 -4.71
N HIS A 83 16.94 10.23 -5.91
CA HIS A 83 16.39 11.56 -6.11
C HIS A 83 14.86 11.57 -6.01
N GLU A 84 14.17 10.54 -6.50
CA GLU A 84 12.71 10.60 -6.69
C GLU A 84 12.03 9.27 -6.34
N ARG A 85 11.19 9.28 -5.30
CA ARG A 85 10.62 8.07 -4.70
C ARG A 85 9.21 8.29 -4.14
N ILE A 86 8.44 7.22 -4.05
CA ILE A 86 7.09 7.19 -3.48
C ILE A 86 6.93 5.99 -2.56
N ALA A 87 6.20 6.16 -1.47
CA ALA A 87 5.69 5.06 -0.67
C ALA A 87 4.16 5.12 -0.61
N VAL A 88 3.52 3.95 -0.58
CA VAL A 88 2.07 3.79 -0.55
C VAL A 88 1.71 2.83 0.58
N ILE A 89 0.66 3.17 1.31
CA ILE A 89 0.01 2.33 2.31
C ILE A 89 -1.44 2.11 1.87
N TRP A 90 -1.86 0.85 1.78
CA TRP A 90 -3.17 0.46 1.28
C TRP A 90 -3.82 -0.56 2.21
N SER A 91 -5.09 -0.33 2.55
CA SER A 91 -5.91 -1.32 3.23
C SER A 91 -6.92 -1.93 2.28
N GLU A 92 -6.88 -3.24 2.15
CA GLU A 92 -7.89 -3.98 1.42
C GLU A 92 -9.25 -3.94 2.12
N LYS A 93 -9.27 -3.86 3.46
CA LYS A 93 -10.50 -3.86 4.28
C LYS A 93 -11.27 -2.56 4.15
N SER A 94 -10.61 -1.42 4.36
CA SER A 94 -11.24 -0.10 4.33
C SER A 94 -11.20 0.55 2.94
N LYS A 95 -10.46 -0.04 1.99
CA LYS A 95 -10.17 0.53 0.66
C LYS A 95 -9.46 1.89 0.71
N GLN A 96 -8.94 2.27 1.88
CA GLN A 96 -8.14 3.48 2.04
C GLN A 96 -6.76 3.26 1.43
N MET A 97 -6.27 4.31 0.76
CA MET A 97 -4.94 4.37 0.19
C MET A 97 -4.37 5.76 0.44
N SER A 98 -3.19 5.80 1.04
CA SER A 98 -2.43 7.02 1.31
C SER A 98 -1.00 6.82 0.86
N GLY A 99 -0.26 7.91 0.71
CA GLY A 99 1.12 7.83 0.29
C GLY A 99 1.94 9.04 0.66
N VAL A 100 3.22 8.97 0.34
CA VAL A 100 4.15 10.08 0.41
C VAL A 100 5.03 10.03 -0.82
N TYR A 101 5.11 11.16 -1.51
CA TYR A 101 6.01 11.36 -2.63
C TYR A 101 7.17 12.25 -2.19
N SER A 102 8.40 11.84 -2.50
CA SER A 102 9.63 12.48 -2.07
C SER A 102 10.51 12.85 -3.26
N VAL A 103 11.05 14.07 -3.19
CA VAL A 103 12.08 14.58 -4.11
C VAL A 103 13.24 15.12 -3.27
N VAL A 104 14.44 14.62 -3.51
CA VAL A 104 15.68 15.06 -2.85
C VAL A 104 16.45 15.97 -3.78
N ASP A 105 16.78 17.20 -3.38
CA ASP A 105 17.67 18.08 -4.15
C ASP A 105 19.13 17.80 -3.75
N GLU A 106 19.87 17.12 -4.63
CA GLU A 106 21.27 16.74 -4.40
C GLU A 106 22.23 17.93 -4.19
N LYS A 107 21.84 19.15 -4.59
CA LYS A 107 22.70 20.33 -4.39
C LYS A 107 22.55 20.94 -3.00
N THR A 108 21.40 20.72 -2.37
CA THR A 108 21.04 21.36 -1.10
C THR A 108 20.82 20.36 0.04
N ASP A 109 20.86 19.06 -0.26
CA ASP A 109 20.49 17.96 0.64
C ASP A 109 19.07 18.12 1.25
N GLN A 110 18.19 18.86 0.57
CA GLN A 110 16.81 19.05 1.02
C GLN A 110 15.90 17.98 0.44
N GLU A 111 15.12 17.33 1.31
CA GLU A 111 14.07 16.40 0.92
C GLU A 111 12.69 17.07 1.04
N ARG A 112 11.96 17.15 -0.08
CA ARG A 112 10.60 17.67 -0.13
C ARG A 112 9.59 16.54 -0.15
N LEU A 113 8.76 16.48 0.89
CA LEU A 113 7.68 15.49 1.02
C LEU A 113 6.33 16.07 0.59
N THR A 114 5.61 15.32 -0.24
CA THR A 114 4.21 15.58 -0.59
C THR A 114 3.36 14.43 -0.06
N TRP A 115 2.57 14.70 0.99
CA TRP A 115 1.66 13.72 1.58
C TRP A 115 0.39 13.58 0.75
N LEU A 116 0.00 12.35 0.46
CA LEU A 116 -1.08 12.00 -0.45
C LEU A 116 -2.22 11.34 0.31
N ASN A 117 -3.38 12.01 0.39
CA ASN A 117 -4.62 11.47 0.96
C ASN A 117 -4.45 10.81 2.36
N VAL A 118 -3.63 11.40 3.24
CA VAL A 118 -3.41 10.90 4.60
C VAL A 118 -4.59 11.27 5.48
N SER A 119 -5.33 10.26 5.95
CA SER A 119 -6.43 10.44 6.90
C SER A 119 -5.91 10.72 8.32
N ASP A 120 -6.79 11.21 9.20
CA ASP A 120 -6.44 11.47 10.60
C ASP A 120 -5.91 10.22 11.32
N ALA A 121 -6.44 9.03 10.99
CA ALA A 121 -5.99 7.75 11.54
C ALA A 121 -4.55 7.39 11.15
N LEU A 122 -4.04 7.93 10.03
CA LEU A 122 -2.68 7.70 9.53
C LEU A 122 -1.74 8.88 9.82
N SER A 123 -2.21 9.90 10.54
CA SER A 123 -1.53 11.19 10.67
C SER A 123 -0.18 11.16 11.39
N ILE A 124 0.03 10.19 12.30
CA ILE A 124 1.28 10.01 13.06
C ILE A 124 1.97 8.71 12.62
N ASP A 125 1.48 7.56 13.08
CA ASP A 125 2.13 6.27 12.84
C ASP A 125 2.11 5.89 11.35
N GLY A 126 1.01 6.17 10.65
CA GLY A 126 0.91 5.97 9.21
C GLY A 126 1.97 6.77 8.43
N LYS A 127 2.24 8.01 8.82
CA LYS A 127 3.32 8.81 8.24
C LYS A 127 4.70 8.24 8.54
N THR A 128 4.92 7.76 9.76
CA THR A 128 6.18 7.11 10.16
C THR A 128 6.44 5.86 9.32
N VAL A 129 5.44 4.99 9.15
CA VAL A 129 5.53 3.79 8.31
C VAL A 129 5.82 4.15 6.85
N LEU A 130 5.10 5.13 6.31
CA LEU A 130 5.31 5.61 4.95
C LEU A 130 6.73 6.14 4.73
N PHE A 131 7.27 6.90 5.69
CA PHE A 131 8.64 7.40 5.61
C PHE A 131 9.68 6.26 5.78
N ALA A 132 9.40 5.27 6.63
CA ALA A 132 10.24 4.09 6.78
C ALA A 132 10.29 3.22 5.52
N ALA A 133 9.20 3.17 4.75
CA ALA A 133 9.18 2.53 3.43
C ALA A 133 10.03 3.32 2.40
N LEU A 134 9.98 4.66 2.44
CA LEU A 134 10.84 5.51 1.59
C LEU A 134 12.33 5.39 1.88
N SER A 135 12.71 5.20 3.15
CA SER A 135 14.12 5.09 3.57
C SER A 135 14.68 3.68 3.39
N GLY A 136 13.84 2.70 3.09
CA GLY A 136 14.19 1.26 3.10
C GLY A 136 14.29 0.66 4.51
N SER A 137 14.00 1.42 5.56
CA SER A 137 14.03 0.91 6.94
C SER A 137 12.99 -0.18 7.17
N LEU A 138 11.82 -0.07 6.54
CA LEU A 138 10.78 -1.10 6.61
C LEU A 138 11.24 -2.42 5.97
N ASP A 139 11.86 -2.36 4.79
CA ASP A 139 12.38 -3.56 4.11
C ASP A 139 13.49 -4.24 4.92
N ASN A 140 14.33 -3.43 5.61
CA ASN A 140 15.38 -3.95 6.48
C ASN A 140 14.85 -4.52 7.81
N HIS A 141 13.67 -4.09 8.27
CA HIS A 141 13.09 -4.46 9.56
C HIS A 141 11.56 -4.65 9.45
N PRO A 142 11.09 -5.69 8.74
CA PRO A 142 9.69 -5.83 8.35
C PRO A 142 8.72 -5.86 9.54
N ASP A 143 9.17 -6.37 10.70
CA ASP A 143 8.32 -6.52 11.88
C ASP A 143 8.39 -5.32 12.86
N ALA A 144 9.30 -4.37 12.65
CA ALA A 144 9.60 -3.30 13.62
C ALA A 144 8.63 -2.10 13.57
N PHE A 145 7.74 -2.08 12.58
CA PHE A 145 6.84 -0.95 12.31
C PHE A 145 5.37 -1.29 12.61
N ASN A 146 5.13 -2.36 13.37
CA ASN A 146 3.81 -2.73 13.84
C ASN A 146 3.47 -1.95 15.13
N TYR A 147 2.51 -1.02 15.04
CA TYR A 147 2.05 -0.20 16.15
C TYR A 147 0.63 -0.65 16.54
N GLN A 148 0.51 -1.42 17.62
CA GLN A 148 -0.73 -2.11 18.03
C GLN A 148 -1.29 -1.56 19.34
#